data_AF-A0A523SWU8-F1
#
_entry.id   AF-A0A523SWU8-F1
#
_cell.length_a   1.000
_cell.length_b   1.000
_cell.length_c   1.000
_cell.angle_alpha   90.00
_cell.angle_beta   90.00
_cell.angle_gamma   90.00
#
_symmetry.space_group_name_H-M   'P 1'
#
loop_
_entity.id
_entity.type
_entity.pdbx_description
1 polymer ?
#
loop_
_entity_poly.entity_id
_entity_poly.type
_entity_poly.pdbx_seq_one_letter_code
_entity_poly.pdbx_strand_id
1 'polypeptide(L)'
;MGTEWKRKQSFGWLRHVRRHSRGLGAGIYCGVGCNMSEKGKKKSNQAKRHHYIPRFYLNGFTQEDGSLWMFDLKMGKKSKVHPKNVAWQKDFYRVKVATGEEDIFEKEFAKIEKDSAEVIKRVVSEKVLPTTDSEDYIILMKFIALLRVRTPKPWEASDKFTKEVLRTMIAVMTQSEEIWEAQKRSLQREGVDVSSLTRGQMQEVADEDKYEIEVPKEEYLSTLFDQLNVLIPVLAKRNWSLVFPYNKNYNFICSDFPVVINWTVPMPPIRKPGFGLANTCVLVPLAKQMLMIGSFELPRLTFRVLPSFVALVNRLIANAADRFLFLPDEDFIWLKDDQTIGNVNELIERIKKKHVKGVP
;
A
#
# COMPACT_ATOMS: atom_id res chain seq x y z
N MET A 1 7.03 32.28 6.01
CA MET A 1 7.64 30.93 5.89
C MET A 1 6.68 29.80 5.49
N GLY A 2 5.36 30.00 5.40
CA GLY A 2 4.40 28.92 5.08
C GLY A 2 4.07 28.65 3.59
N THR A 3 4.51 29.51 2.67
CA THR A 3 4.14 29.44 1.24
C THR A 3 5.17 28.72 0.37
N GLU A 4 6.44 28.71 0.77
CA GLU A 4 7.52 28.01 0.07
C GLU A 4 7.56 26.52 0.42
N TRP A 5 7.19 26.17 1.66
CA TRP A 5 7.06 24.79 2.13
C TRP A 5 5.95 24.01 1.39
N LYS A 6 4.80 24.64 1.11
CA LYS A 6 3.72 24.04 0.30
C LYS A 6 4.12 23.81 -1.17
N ARG A 7 5.01 24.62 -1.74
CA ARG A 7 5.50 24.47 -3.12
C ARG A 7 6.49 23.32 -3.30
N LYS A 8 7.34 23.03 -2.30
CA LYS A 8 8.27 21.89 -2.33
C LYS A 8 7.61 20.52 -2.13
N GLN A 9 6.38 20.48 -1.61
CA GLN A 9 5.64 19.23 -1.40
C GLN A 9 4.80 18.78 -2.60
N SER A 10 4.48 19.68 -3.54
CA SER A 10 3.68 19.30 -4.71
C SER A 10 4.49 18.45 -5.68
N PHE A 11 4.05 17.20 -5.91
CA PHE A 11 4.57 16.40 -7.02
C PHE A 11 4.17 17.05 -8.36
N GLY A 12 5.14 17.42 -9.19
CA GLY A 12 4.91 18.11 -10.47
C GLY A 12 3.98 17.38 -11.46
N TRP A 13 3.88 16.05 -11.34
CA TRP A 13 2.98 15.23 -12.17
C TRP A 13 1.50 15.37 -11.80
N LEU A 14 1.15 15.90 -10.61
CA LEU A 14 -0.24 16.24 -10.29
C LEU A 14 -0.80 17.25 -11.31
N ARG A 15 0.03 18.06 -11.96
CA ARG A 15 -0.42 18.94 -13.06
C ARG A 15 -0.74 18.16 -14.33
N HIS A 16 -0.08 17.04 -14.60
CA HIS A 16 -0.42 16.15 -15.72
C HIS A 16 -1.67 15.33 -15.40
N VAL A 17 -1.78 14.76 -14.20
CA VAL A 17 -2.98 14.02 -13.77
C VAL A 17 -4.20 14.94 -13.66
N ARG A 18 -4.09 16.10 -13.00
CA ARG A 18 -5.20 17.09 -12.90
C ARG A 18 -5.62 17.70 -14.23
N ARG A 19 -4.74 17.80 -15.24
CA ARG A 19 -5.17 18.26 -16.56
C ARG A 19 -6.08 17.24 -17.25
N HIS A 20 -5.96 15.97 -16.88
CA HIS A 20 -6.79 14.87 -17.38
C HIS A 20 -7.98 14.56 -16.45
N SER A 21 -7.94 14.94 -15.17
CA SER A 21 -9.04 14.74 -14.20
C SER A 21 -9.87 15.98 -13.89
N ARG A 22 -9.65 17.12 -14.58
CA ARG A 22 -10.61 18.25 -14.60
C ARG A 22 -11.81 17.87 -15.47
N GLY A 23 -12.70 17.08 -14.89
CA GLY A 23 -13.93 16.58 -15.49
C GLY A 23 -14.60 15.45 -14.71
N LEU A 24 -13.93 14.87 -13.72
CA LEU A 24 -14.45 13.73 -12.96
C LEU A 24 -15.08 14.20 -11.64
N GLY A 25 -16.15 14.96 -11.78
CA GLY A 25 -17.16 15.17 -10.75
C GLY A 25 -18.49 14.91 -11.44
N ALA A 26 -19.17 13.84 -11.02
CA ALA A 26 -20.29 13.18 -11.70
C ALA A 26 -19.88 12.20 -12.82
N GLY A 27 -20.52 11.02 -12.82
CA GLY A 27 -20.44 10.06 -13.91
C GLY A 27 -19.88 8.69 -13.52
N ILE A 28 -20.76 7.80 -13.07
CA ILE A 28 -20.59 6.36 -13.25
C ILE A 28 -20.64 6.13 -14.77
N TYR A 29 -19.48 6.06 -15.43
CA TYR A 29 -19.40 5.74 -16.86
C TYR A 29 -19.20 4.23 -17.04
N CYS A 30 -20.32 3.55 -17.31
CA CYS A 30 -20.31 2.21 -17.88
C CYS A 30 -19.94 2.33 -19.37
N GLY A 31 -18.74 1.86 -19.75
CA GLY A 31 -18.22 1.97 -21.11
C GLY A 31 -18.24 0.62 -21.82
N VAL A 32 -19.35 0.27 -22.47
CA VAL A 32 -19.37 -0.79 -23.49
C VAL A 32 -18.92 -0.17 -24.81
N GLY A 33 -17.70 -0.50 -25.23
CA GLY A 33 -17.13 -0.05 -26.50
C GLY A 33 -16.30 -1.15 -27.15
N CYS A 34 -16.92 -1.92 -28.04
CA CYS A 34 -16.26 -2.86 -28.94
C CYS A 34 -15.75 -2.09 -30.18
N ASN A 35 -14.45 -2.17 -30.52
CA ASN A 35 -14.01 -2.66 -31.85
C ASN A 35 -12.50 -2.63 -32.13
N MET A 36 -12.10 -3.72 -32.79
CA MET A 36 -11.17 -3.91 -33.92
C MET A 36 -9.70 -3.47 -33.81
N SER A 37 -8.84 -4.49 -33.98
CA SER A 37 -7.39 -4.44 -34.07
C SER A 37 -6.87 -3.84 -35.37
N GLU A 38 -5.71 -3.17 -35.32
CA GLU A 38 -4.66 -3.41 -36.33
C GLU A 38 -3.22 -3.08 -35.88
N LYS A 39 -2.29 -3.58 -36.68
CA LYS A 39 -0.94 -4.08 -36.40
C LYS A 39 0.12 -3.08 -35.88
N GLY A 40 0.99 -3.63 -35.03
CA GLY A 40 2.45 -3.53 -35.18
C GLY A 40 3.14 -2.31 -34.59
N LYS A 41 3.57 -2.36 -33.32
CA LYS A 41 4.61 -1.46 -32.78
C LYS A 41 5.70 -2.22 -32.03
N LYS A 42 6.94 -1.77 -32.28
CA LYS A 42 8.23 -2.29 -31.79
C LYS A 42 8.19 -2.65 -30.29
N LYS A 43 8.75 -3.81 -29.93
CA LYS A 43 8.97 -4.24 -28.54
C LYS A 43 9.85 -3.21 -27.80
N SER A 44 9.24 -2.24 -27.12
CA SER A 44 9.90 -1.53 -26.03
C SER A 44 10.15 -2.54 -24.90
N ASN A 45 11.29 -2.41 -24.23
CA ASN A 45 11.69 -3.26 -23.11
C ASN A 45 10.88 -2.89 -21.86
N GLN A 46 9.56 -3.01 -21.94
CA GLN A 46 8.63 -2.62 -20.89
C GLN A 46 8.72 -3.61 -19.73
N ALA A 47 8.87 -3.08 -18.52
CA ALA A 47 8.96 -3.89 -17.32
C ALA A 47 7.61 -4.56 -17.05
N LYS A 48 7.36 -5.76 -17.57
CA LYS A 48 6.09 -6.49 -17.31
C LYS A 48 5.88 -6.84 -15.83
N ARG A 49 6.94 -6.81 -15.01
CA ARG A 49 6.91 -7.13 -13.59
C ARG A 49 7.01 -5.84 -12.78
N HIS A 50 5.88 -5.35 -12.29
CA HIS A 50 5.84 -4.15 -11.45
C HIS A 50 5.98 -4.56 -9.99
N HIS A 51 7.07 -4.13 -9.38
CA HIS A 51 7.40 -4.43 -7.99
C HIS A 51 6.60 -3.50 -7.07
N TYR A 52 5.72 -4.07 -6.23
CA TYR A 52 4.98 -3.29 -5.24
C TYR A 52 5.79 -3.12 -3.94
N ILE A 53 6.75 -4.01 -3.68
CA ILE A 53 7.87 -3.75 -2.76
C ILE A 53 9.16 -3.67 -3.58
N PRO A 54 9.95 -2.57 -3.51
CA PRO A 54 11.14 -2.43 -4.33
C PRO A 54 12.20 -3.45 -4.01
N ARG A 55 12.92 -3.88 -5.06
CA ARG A 55 14.06 -4.78 -4.91
C ARG A 55 15.14 -4.21 -4.00
N PHE A 56 15.48 -2.92 -4.17
CA PHE A 56 16.51 -2.28 -3.35
C PHE A 56 16.16 -2.31 -1.86
N TYR A 57 14.87 -2.18 -1.53
CA TYR A 57 14.39 -2.20 -0.15
C TYR A 57 14.42 -3.63 0.42
N LEU A 58 13.97 -4.63 -0.35
CA LEU A 58 14.07 -6.04 0.04
C LEU A 58 15.52 -6.53 0.20
N ASN A 59 16.49 -5.93 -0.51
CA ASN A 59 17.92 -6.22 -0.30
C ASN A 59 18.38 -5.90 1.13
N GLY A 60 17.69 -5.03 1.86
CA GLY A 60 17.97 -4.79 3.28
C GLY A 60 17.72 -6.01 4.17
N PHE A 61 17.03 -7.03 3.65
CA PHE A 61 16.64 -8.24 4.37
C PHE A 61 17.32 -9.50 3.81
N THR A 62 18.31 -9.37 2.91
CA THR A 62 18.97 -10.55 2.34
C THR A 62 20.08 -11.11 3.24
N GLN A 63 20.38 -12.38 3.04
CA GLN A 63 21.61 -13.05 3.42
C GLN A 63 22.77 -12.55 2.55
N GLU A 64 24.00 -12.99 2.86
CA GLU A 64 25.22 -12.60 2.14
C GLU A 64 25.20 -13.04 0.66
N ASP A 65 24.51 -14.14 0.35
CA ASP A 65 24.30 -14.64 -1.02
C ASP A 65 23.23 -13.84 -1.80
N GLY A 66 22.67 -12.77 -1.22
CA GLY A 66 21.65 -11.92 -1.83
C GLY A 66 20.26 -12.56 -1.91
N SER A 67 20.04 -13.68 -1.21
CA SER A 67 18.73 -14.32 -1.08
C SER A 67 18.04 -13.95 0.24
N LEU A 68 16.75 -14.22 0.36
CA LEU A 68 15.98 -14.12 1.59
C LEU A 68 14.97 -15.27 1.64
N TRP A 69 14.38 -15.50 2.80
CA TRP A 69 13.27 -16.45 2.95
C TRP A 69 11.94 -15.73 2.77
N MET A 70 11.07 -16.30 1.94
CA MET A 70 9.68 -15.86 1.81
C MET A 70 8.78 -16.90 2.47
N PHE A 71 7.91 -16.42 3.35
CA PHE A 71 6.84 -17.23 3.94
C PHE A 71 5.49 -16.78 3.40
N ASP A 72 4.79 -17.69 2.72
CA ASP A 72 3.42 -17.49 2.24
C ASP A 72 2.43 -17.87 3.35
N LEU A 73 1.80 -16.87 3.95
CA LEU A 73 0.84 -17.01 5.05
C LEU A 73 -0.42 -17.77 4.64
N LYS A 74 -0.80 -17.71 3.36
CA LYS A 74 -1.99 -18.40 2.83
C LYS A 74 -1.70 -19.87 2.58
N MET A 75 -0.52 -20.19 2.04
CA MET A 75 -0.12 -21.57 1.73
C MET A 75 0.56 -22.28 2.91
N GLY A 76 1.02 -21.54 3.93
CA GLY A 76 1.81 -22.08 5.03
C GLY A 76 3.16 -22.65 4.57
N LYS A 77 3.76 -22.09 3.51
CA LYS A 77 5.01 -22.60 2.91
C LYS A 77 6.13 -21.56 2.95
N LYS A 78 7.33 -22.02 3.28
CA LYS A 78 8.58 -21.24 3.22
C LYS A 78 9.36 -21.59 1.96
N SER A 79 10.02 -20.60 1.37
CA SER A 79 10.90 -20.80 0.22
C SER A 79 12.04 -19.78 0.24
N LYS A 80 13.25 -20.22 -0.16
CA LYS A 80 14.39 -19.33 -0.35
C LYS A 80 14.30 -18.69 -1.73
N VAL A 81 14.37 -17.36 -1.80
CA VAL A 81 14.09 -16.57 -3.00
C VAL A 81 15.07 -15.40 -3.14
N HIS A 82 15.09 -14.76 -4.32
CA HIS A 82 15.76 -13.48 -4.51
C HIS A 82 14.75 -12.35 -4.67
N PRO A 83 15.03 -11.13 -4.18
CA PRO A 83 14.15 -9.97 -4.32
C PRO A 83 13.62 -9.71 -5.73
N LYS A 84 14.42 -9.98 -6.77
CA LYS A 84 14.00 -9.83 -8.18
C LYS A 84 12.81 -10.71 -8.59
N ASN A 85 12.53 -11.77 -7.85
CA ASN A 85 11.53 -12.79 -8.16
C ASN A 85 10.26 -12.71 -7.32
N VAL A 86 10.19 -11.83 -6.31
CA VAL A 86 9.05 -11.73 -5.38
C VAL A 86 8.55 -10.28 -5.28
N ALA A 87 7.41 -10.09 -4.61
CA ALA A 87 6.80 -8.79 -4.38
C ALA A 87 6.48 -7.96 -5.64
N TRP A 88 6.09 -8.65 -6.72
CA TRP A 88 5.68 -8.02 -7.97
C TRP A 88 4.38 -8.65 -8.51
N GLN A 89 3.67 -7.88 -9.32
CA GLN A 89 2.53 -8.35 -10.11
C GLN A 89 2.69 -7.92 -11.56
N LYS A 90 2.14 -8.73 -12.48
CA LYS A 90 2.25 -8.46 -13.91
C LYS A 90 1.38 -7.24 -14.27
N ASP A 91 1.95 -6.26 -14.96
CA ASP A 91 1.24 -5.06 -15.44
C ASP A 91 0.49 -4.29 -14.30
N PHE A 92 0.98 -4.34 -13.05
CA PHE A 92 0.24 -3.90 -11.86
C PHE A 92 -0.10 -2.40 -11.81
N TYR A 93 0.63 -1.57 -12.53
CA TYR A 93 0.40 -0.11 -12.60
C TYR A 93 0.19 0.37 -14.04
N ARG A 94 -0.06 -0.57 -14.97
CA ARG A 94 -0.26 -0.26 -16.37
C ARG A 94 -1.65 0.36 -16.56
N VAL A 95 -1.69 1.49 -17.25
CA VAL A 95 -2.93 2.19 -17.61
C VAL A 95 -2.92 2.52 -19.10
N LYS A 96 -4.11 2.68 -19.67
CA LYS A 96 -4.23 3.15 -21.06
C LYS A 96 -4.33 4.67 -21.04
N VAL A 97 -3.27 5.35 -21.49
CA VAL A 97 -3.28 6.81 -21.64
C VAL A 97 -3.38 7.22 -23.10
N ALA A 98 -4.07 8.33 -23.37
CA ALA A 98 -4.23 8.87 -24.72
C ALA A 98 -2.88 9.18 -25.41
N THR A 99 -1.83 9.44 -24.64
CA THR A 99 -0.47 9.67 -25.14
C THR A 99 0.23 8.39 -25.62
N GLY A 100 -0.32 7.20 -25.33
CA GLY A 100 0.28 5.90 -25.64
C GLY A 100 1.42 5.47 -24.70
N GLU A 101 1.79 6.26 -23.69
CA GLU A 101 2.80 5.87 -22.69
C GLU A 101 2.19 5.08 -21.52
N GLU A 102 2.15 3.77 -21.64
CA GLU A 102 1.50 2.91 -20.63
C GLU A 102 2.31 2.70 -19.33
N ASP A 103 3.59 3.13 -19.30
CA ASP A 103 4.54 2.90 -18.19
C ASP A 103 4.84 4.18 -17.35
N ILE A 104 4.01 5.21 -17.44
CA ILE A 104 4.26 6.50 -16.75
C ILE A 104 4.50 6.31 -15.25
N PHE A 105 3.68 5.48 -14.59
CA PHE A 105 3.75 5.30 -13.14
C PHE A 105 5.00 4.55 -12.69
N GLU A 106 5.43 3.53 -13.44
CA GLU A 106 6.68 2.81 -13.13
C GLU A 106 7.88 3.75 -13.24
N LYS A 107 7.90 4.64 -14.24
CA LYS A 107 8.95 5.66 -14.38
C LYS A 107 8.97 6.63 -13.18
N GLU A 108 7.81 7.07 -12.69
CA GLU A 108 7.75 7.99 -11.55
C GLU A 108 8.11 7.31 -10.23
N PHE A 109 7.66 6.07 -10.01
CA PHE A 109 8.09 5.27 -8.85
C PHE A 109 9.60 5.04 -8.86
N ALA A 110 10.18 4.71 -10.02
CA ALA A 110 11.62 4.51 -10.15
C ALA A 110 12.44 5.76 -9.75
N LYS A 111 11.93 6.98 -10.01
CA LYS A 111 12.60 8.22 -9.56
C LYS A 111 12.62 8.33 -8.04
N ILE A 112 11.46 8.15 -7.39
CA ILE A 112 11.37 8.18 -5.92
C ILE A 112 12.28 7.09 -5.33
N GLU A 113 12.25 5.89 -5.88
CA GLU A 113 13.06 4.77 -5.40
C GLU A 113 14.55 5.04 -5.50
N LYS A 114 15.01 5.61 -6.62
CA LYS A 114 16.42 5.94 -6.82
C LYS A 114 16.92 6.89 -5.74
N ASP A 115 16.19 7.98 -5.51
CA ASP A 115 16.57 8.98 -4.51
C ASP A 115 16.52 8.38 -3.09
N SER A 116 15.51 7.56 -2.82
CA SER A 116 15.30 6.93 -1.51
C SER A 116 16.33 5.84 -1.20
N ALA A 117 16.83 5.13 -2.21
CA ALA A 117 17.83 4.09 -2.03
C ALA A 117 19.12 4.64 -1.41
N GLU A 118 19.58 5.78 -1.89
CA GLU A 118 20.79 6.43 -1.36
C GLU A 118 20.59 6.95 0.07
N VAL A 119 19.43 7.54 0.36
CA VAL A 119 19.08 8.01 1.71
C VAL A 119 19.02 6.84 2.68
N ILE A 120 18.28 5.78 2.35
CA ILE A 120 18.13 4.60 3.22
C ILE A 120 19.47 3.91 3.43
N LYS A 121 20.30 3.81 2.40
CA LYS A 121 21.66 3.25 2.51
C LYS A 121 22.48 4.01 3.56
N ARG A 122 22.50 5.35 3.51
CA ARG A 122 23.17 6.19 4.53
C ARG A 122 22.58 5.99 5.92
N VAL A 123 21.26 6.03 6.05
CA VAL A 123 20.57 5.82 7.33
C VAL A 123 20.95 4.48 7.97
N VAL A 124 21.00 3.41 7.18
CA VAL A 124 21.34 2.07 7.67
C VAL A 124 22.83 1.97 8.03
N SER A 125 23.73 2.52 7.22
CA SER A 125 25.18 2.44 7.47
C SER A 125 25.63 3.32 8.63
N GLU A 126 25.14 4.54 8.68
CA GLU A 126 25.56 5.56 9.65
C GLU A 126 24.74 5.50 10.94
N LYS A 127 23.56 4.87 10.91
CA LYS A 127 22.60 4.81 12.03
C LYS A 127 22.11 6.20 12.47
N VAL A 128 22.03 7.12 11.52
CA VAL A 128 21.61 8.51 11.74
C VAL A 128 20.45 8.81 10.80
N LEU A 129 19.39 9.42 11.32
CA LEU A 129 18.30 9.94 10.49
C LEU A 129 18.66 11.31 9.91
N PRO A 130 18.18 11.66 8.71
CA PRO A 130 18.34 13.00 8.16
C PRO A 130 17.62 14.04 9.03
N THR A 131 18.16 15.26 9.12
CA THR A 131 17.52 16.35 9.88
C THR A 131 16.15 16.69 9.29
N THR A 132 15.19 17.10 10.12
CA THR A 132 13.78 17.26 9.70
C THR A 132 13.54 18.33 8.63
N ASP A 133 14.50 19.25 8.47
CA ASP A 133 14.53 20.32 7.47
C ASP A 133 15.26 19.95 6.17
N SER A 134 15.96 18.80 6.13
CA SER A 134 16.70 18.33 4.96
C SER A 134 15.80 17.78 3.84
N GLU A 135 16.29 17.83 2.60
CA GLU A 135 15.61 17.20 1.46
C GLU A 135 15.57 15.67 1.59
N ASP A 136 16.63 15.07 2.15
CA ASP A 136 16.72 13.65 2.46
C ASP A 136 15.58 13.18 3.39
N TYR A 137 15.21 13.98 4.39
CA TYR A 137 14.09 13.66 5.26
C TYR A 137 12.76 13.61 4.50
N ILE A 138 12.53 14.56 3.59
CA ILE A 138 11.33 14.57 2.74
C ILE A 138 11.33 13.40 1.76
N ILE A 139 12.47 13.04 1.18
CA ILE A 139 12.63 11.85 0.33
C ILE A 139 12.24 10.59 1.12
N LEU A 140 12.76 10.44 2.35
CA LEU A 140 12.44 9.31 3.21
C LEU A 140 10.94 9.24 3.55
N MET A 141 10.30 10.36 3.87
CA MET A 141 8.85 10.39 4.16
C MET A 141 8.02 10.06 2.91
N LYS A 142 8.41 10.55 1.73
CA LYS A 142 7.78 10.19 0.44
C LYS A 142 7.88 8.70 0.17
N PHE A 143 9.05 8.12 0.43
CA PHE A 143 9.26 6.68 0.27
C PHE A 143 8.37 5.86 1.19
N ILE A 144 8.33 6.19 2.50
CA ILE A 144 7.50 5.48 3.47
C ILE A 144 6.02 5.61 3.10
N ALA A 145 5.56 6.79 2.69
CA ALA A 145 4.19 6.98 2.22
C ALA A 145 3.90 6.10 0.99
N LEU A 146 4.79 6.09 -0.01
CA LEU A 146 4.65 5.28 -1.21
C LEU A 146 4.60 3.79 -0.88
N LEU A 147 5.51 3.31 -0.04
CA LEU A 147 5.58 1.93 0.39
C LEU A 147 4.30 1.46 1.13
N ARG A 148 3.59 2.39 1.79
CA ARG A 148 2.30 2.11 2.42
C ARG A 148 1.16 1.94 1.41
N VAL A 149 1.08 2.78 0.39
CA VAL A 149 -0.13 2.89 -0.46
C VAL A 149 -0.08 2.07 -1.74
N ARG A 150 1.12 1.75 -2.25
CA ARG A 150 1.27 1.09 -3.57
C ARG A 150 1.11 -0.42 -3.56
N THR A 151 0.82 -1.02 -2.42
CA THR A 151 0.76 -2.48 -2.26
C THR A 151 -0.61 -3.03 -2.70
N PRO A 152 -0.75 -4.34 -2.96
CA PRO A 152 -2.04 -4.94 -3.31
C PRO A 152 -3.13 -4.71 -2.26
N LYS A 153 -2.78 -4.78 -0.97
CA LYS A 153 -3.74 -4.64 0.13
C LYS A 153 -4.57 -3.34 0.12
N PRO A 154 -3.99 -2.12 0.03
CA PRO A 154 -4.76 -0.88 -0.17
C PRO A 154 -5.58 -0.86 -1.46
N TRP A 155 -5.09 -1.47 -2.54
CA TRP A 155 -5.84 -1.57 -3.80
C TRP A 155 -7.09 -2.41 -3.62
N GLU A 156 -6.95 -3.65 -3.14
CA GLU A 156 -8.07 -4.57 -2.95
C GLU A 156 -9.09 -4.02 -1.96
N ALA A 157 -8.64 -3.34 -0.90
CA ALA A 157 -9.53 -2.66 0.04
C ALA A 157 -10.29 -1.50 -0.62
N SER A 158 -9.63 -0.70 -1.45
CA SER A 158 -10.26 0.40 -2.18
C SER A 158 -11.24 -0.10 -3.25
N ASP A 159 -10.84 -1.13 -4.01
CA ASP A 159 -11.66 -1.76 -5.04
C ASP A 159 -12.95 -2.31 -4.44
N LYS A 160 -12.83 -3.09 -3.36
CA LYS A 160 -13.99 -3.63 -2.64
C LYS A 160 -14.90 -2.52 -2.11
N PHE A 161 -14.34 -1.52 -1.43
CA PHE A 161 -15.12 -0.41 -0.89
C PHE A 161 -15.86 0.36 -1.99
N THR A 162 -15.19 0.70 -3.08
CA THR A 162 -15.81 1.40 -4.21
C THR A 162 -16.95 0.58 -4.81
N LYS A 163 -16.77 -0.73 -5.00
CA LYS A 163 -17.84 -1.61 -5.51
C LYS A 163 -19.04 -1.66 -4.56
N GLU A 164 -18.82 -1.78 -3.26
CA GLU A 164 -19.90 -1.76 -2.25
C GLU A 164 -20.67 -0.43 -2.25
N VAL A 165 -19.95 0.70 -2.34
CA VAL A 165 -20.57 2.03 -2.45
C VAL A 165 -21.37 2.16 -3.74
N LEU A 166 -20.82 1.74 -4.88
CA LEU A 166 -21.52 1.79 -6.17
C LEU A 166 -22.79 0.95 -6.15
N ARG A 167 -22.75 -0.28 -5.62
CA ARG A 167 -23.94 -1.13 -5.48
C ARG A 167 -25.01 -0.47 -4.60
N THR A 168 -24.59 0.08 -3.46
CA THR A 168 -25.50 0.81 -2.56
C THR A 168 -26.13 2.01 -3.27
N MET A 169 -25.33 2.79 -4.00
CA MET A 169 -25.82 3.92 -4.79
C MET A 169 -26.83 3.47 -5.85
N ILE A 170 -26.54 2.40 -6.60
CA ILE A 170 -27.45 1.85 -7.60
C ILE A 170 -28.76 1.39 -6.94
N ALA A 171 -28.70 0.68 -5.81
CA ALA A 171 -29.89 0.23 -5.09
C ALA A 171 -30.76 1.42 -4.63
N VAL A 172 -30.13 2.48 -4.09
CA VAL A 172 -30.82 3.71 -3.68
C VAL A 172 -31.42 4.44 -4.89
N MET A 173 -30.68 4.56 -5.99
CA MET A 173 -31.13 5.24 -7.22
C MET A 173 -32.28 4.50 -7.92
N THR A 174 -32.42 3.20 -7.67
CA THR A 174 -33.44 2.35 -8.29
C THR A 174 -34.56 1.95 -7.32
N GLN A 175 -34.60 2.52 -6.10
CA GLN A 175 -35.55 2.12 -5.07
C GLN A 175 -37.01 2.48 -5.43
N SER A 176 -37.24 3.57 -6.17
CA SER A 176 -38.56 3.98 -6.65
C SER A 176 -38.49 4.52 -8.09
N GLU A 177 -39.64 4.49 -8.77
CA GLU A 177 -39.75 5.03 -10.13
C GLU A 177 -39.46 6.53 -10.18
N GLU A 178 -39.92 7.27 -9.17
CA GLU A 178 -39.69 8.72 -9.06
C GLU A 178 -38.20 9.07 -9.00
N ILE A 179 -37.43 8.36 -8.15
CA ILE A 179 -35.99 8.59 -8.00
C ILE A 179 -35.27 8.18 -9.27
N TRP A 180 -35.64 7.03 -9.85
CA TRP A 180 -35.06 6.56 -11.10
C TRP A 180 -35.24 7.55 -12.25
N GLU A 181 -36.46 8.07 -12.45
CA GLU A 181 -36.73 9.09 -13.47
C GLU A 181 -36.02 10.43 -13.17
N ALA A 182 -35.91 10.82 -11.89
CA ALA A 182 -35.14 12.00 -11.51
C ALA A 182 -33.65 11.84 -11.85
N GLN A 183 -33.06 10.67 -11.60
CA GLN A 183 -31.67 10.37 -11.93
C GLN A 183 -31.44 10.30 -13.43
N LYS A 184 -32.32 9.65 -14.20
CA LYS A 184 -32.22 9.65 -15.68
C LYS A 184 -32.23 11.07 -16.24
N ARG A 185 -33.14 11.94 -15.77
CA ARG A 185 -33.16 13.36 -16.16
C ARG A 185 -31.86 14.08 -15.79
N SER A 186 -31.26 13.77 -14.64
CA SER A 186 -29.97 14.36 -14.24
C SER A 186 -28.85 13.94 -15.19
N LEU A 187 -28.72 12.63 -15.45
CA LEU A 187 -27.71 12.08 -16.34
C LEU A 187 -27.84 12.59 -17.78
N GLN A 188 -29.07 12.72 -18.29
CA GLN A 188 -29.35 13.31 -19.60
C GLN A 188 -28.89 14.77 -19.69
N ARG A 189 -29.05 15.57 -18.62
CA ARG A 189 -28.56 16.96 -18.58
C ARG A 189 -27.03 17.03 -18.61
N GLU A 190 -26.36 16.01 -18.10
CA GLU A 190 -24.90 15.86 -18.14
C GLU A 190 -24.41 15.29 -19.49
N GLY A 191 -25.33 15.01 -20.42
CA GLY A 191 -25.01 14.48 -21.76
C GLY A 191 -24.79 12.97 -21.81
N VAL A 192 -25.16 12.24 -20.75
CA VAL A 192 -25.07 10.78 -20.71
C VAL A 192 -26.33 10.18 -21.35
N ASP A 193 -26.15 9.36 -22.38
CA ASP A 193 -27.25 8.61 -22.99
C ASP A 193 -27.65 7.43 -22.08
N VAL A 194 -28.84 7.56 -21.49
CA VAL A 194 -29.47 6.56 -20.62
C VAL A 194 -30.79 6.08 -21.20
N SER A 195 -31.08 6.36 -22.48
CA SER A 195 -32.36 6.06 -23.12
C SER A 195 -32.66 4.56 -23.21
N SER A 196 -31.63 3.73 -23.28
CA SER A 196 -31.73 2.27 -23.36
C SER A 196 -31.78 1.57 -21.99
N LEU A 197 -31.56 2.29 -20.89
CA LEU A 197 -31.49 1.72 -19.55
C LEU A 197 -32.87 1.68 -18.89
N THR A 198 -33.24 0.50 -18.39
CA THR A 198 -34.45 0.30 -17.58
C THR A 198 -34.11 0.24 -16.09
N ARG A 199 -35.10 0.53 -15.24
CA ARG A 199 -34.96 0.43 -13.78
C ARG A 199 -34.61 -0.99 -13.35
N GLY A 200 -35.29 -1.99 -13.93
CA GLY A 200 -35.07 -3.41 -13.63
C GLY A 200 -33.65 -3.85 -13.95
N GLN A 201 -33.12 -3.48 -15.13
CA GLN A 201 -31.72 -3.78 -15.48
C GLN A 201 -30.74 -3.18 -14.47
N MET A 202 -30.94 -1.94 -14.05
CA MET A 202 -30.06 -1.31 -13.06
C MET A 202 -30.19 -1.96 -11.67
N GLN A 203 -31.37 -2.43 -11.27
CA GLN A 203 -31.54 -3.19 -10.02
C GLN A 203 -30.74 -4.48 -10.03
N GLU A 204 -30.68 -5.18 -11.17
CA GLU A 204 -29.88 -6.39 -11.30
C GLU A 204 -28.38 -6.10 -11.19
N VAL A 205 -27.88 -4.93 -11.64
CA VAL A 205 -26.46 -4.56 -11.47
C VAL A 205 -26.05 -4.42 -10.00
N ALA A 206 -27.00 -4.10 -9.10
CA ALA A 206 -26.72 -4.08 -7.66
C ALA A 206 -26.54 -5.48 -7.05
N ASP A 207 -26.97 -6.53 -7.75
CA ASP A 207 -26.85 -7.92 -7.35
C ASP A 207 -25.44 -8.46 -7.67
N GLU A 208 -24.67 -8.76 -6.62
CA GLU A 208 -23.28 -9.17 -6.77
C GLU A 208 -23.09 -10.57 -7.35
N ASP A 209 -24.12 -11.42 -7.28
CA ASP A 209 -24.09 -12.76 -7.86
C ASP A 209 -24.35 -12.73 -9.38
N LYS A 210 -24.90 -11.63 -9.89
CA LYS A 210 -25.26 -11.47 -11.30
C LYS A 210 -24.28 -10.62 -12.09
N TYR A 211 -23.73 -9.57 -11.48
CA TYR A 211 -22.84 -8.64 -12.16
C TYR A 211 -21.57 -8.34 -11.36
N GLU A 212 -20.44 -8.43 -12.05
CA GLU A 212 -19.17 -7.92 -11.59
C GLU A 212 -19.00 -6.46 -12.04
N ILE A 213 -18.89 -5.56 -11.07
CA ILE A 213 -18.51 -4.17 -11.34
C ILE A 213 -16.98 -4.15 -11.47
N GLU A 214 -16.46 -3.68 -12.60
CA GLU A 214 -15.03 -3.43 -12.77
C GLU A 214 -14.73 -1.95 -12.48
N VAL A 215 -13.83 -1.68 -11.53
CA VAL A 215 -13.34 -0.32 -11.26
C VAL A 215 -12.12 -0.06 -12.15
N PRO A 216 -12.13 1.00 -12.98
CA PRO A 216 -10.98 1.35 -13.81
C PRO A 216 -9.70 1.55 -12.99
N LYS A 217 -8.58 1.09 -13.53
CA LYS A 217 -7.29 1.12 -12.84
C LYS A 217 -6.75 2.52 -12.63
N GLU A 218 -7.14 3.44 -13.50
CA GLU A 218 -6.86 4.87 -13.43
C GLU A 218 -7.43 5.49 -12.13
N GLU A 219 -8.61 5.02 -11.69
CA GLU A 219 -9.26 5.48 -10.45
C GLU A 219 -8.47 5.06 -9.21
N TYR A 220 -7.97 3.81 -9.21
CA TYR A 220 -7.09 3.34 -8.15
C TYR A 220 -5.82 4.19 -8.05
N LEU A 221 -5.18 4.47 -9.19
CA LEU A 221 -3.95 5.26 -9.20
C LEU A 221 -4.21 6.71 -8.78
N SER A 222 -5.33 7.30 -9.17
CA SER A 222 -5.78 8.61 -8.67
C SER A 222 -5.89 8.60 -7.14
N THR A 223 -6.61 7.60 -6.59
CA THR A 223 -6.77 7.40 -5.13
C THR A 223 -5.42 7.24 -4.42
N LEU A 224 -4.49 6.48 -5.01
CA LEU A 224 -3.13 6.31 -4.47
C LEU A 224 -2.43 7.67 -4.32
N PHE A 225 -2.50 8.56 -5.33
CA PHE A 225 -1.86 9.88 -5.24
C PHE A 225 -2.54 10.79 -4.22
N ASP A 226 -3.86 10.73 -4.10
CA ASP A 226 -4.57 11.49 -3.08
C ASP A 226 -4.16 11.03 -1.67
N GLN A 227 -4.01 9.73 -1.47
CA GLN A 227 -3.47 9.19 -0.21
C GLN A 227 -2.03 9.65 0.04
N LEU A 228 -1.16 9.71 -0.98
CA LEU A 228 0.19 10.25 -0.82
C LEU A 228 0.19 11.71 -0.34
N ASN A 229 -0.65 12.55 -0.96
CA ASN A 229 -0.76 13.97 -0.63
C ASN A 229 -1.19 14.20 0.83
N VAL A 230 -2.00 13.31 1.38
CA VAL A 230 -2.44 13.36 2.79
C VAL A 230 -1.39 12.75 3.72
N LEU A 231 -0.81 11.60 3.34
CA LEU A 231 0.03 10.80 4.21
C LEU A 231 1.41 11.43 4.43
N ILE A 232 2.04 12.02 3.41
CA ILE A 232 3.38 12.59 3.52
C ILE A 232 3.46 13.69 4.59
N PRO A 233 2.58 14.72 4.61
CA PRO A 233 2.59 15.74 5.66
C PRO A 233 2.35 15.15 7.06
N VAL A 234 1.53 14.11 7.16
CA VAL A 234 1.21 13.46 8.44
C VAL A 234 2.40 12.67 8.98
N LEU A 235 3.10 11.92 8.12
CA LEU A 235 4.33 11.22 8.49
C LEU A 235 5.45 12.19 8.85
N ALA A 236 5.58 13.30 8.13
CA ALA A 236 6.62 14.30 8.37
C ALA A 236 6.49 14.99 9.75
N LYS A 237 5.28 15.05 10.31
CA LYS A 237 4.98 15.62 11.64
C LYS A 237 5.34 14.70 12.80
N ARG A 238 5.69 13.44 12.54
CA ARG A 238 6.06 12.48 13.60
C ARG A 238 7.51 12.65 13.99
N ASN A 239 7.81 12.37 15.25
CA ASN A 239 9.17 12.15 15.71
C ASN A 239 9.58 10.73 15.33
N TRP A 240 10.65 10.64 14.53
CA TRP A 240 11.17 9.36 14.06
C TRP A 240 12.41 8.96 14.85
N SER A 241 12.40 7.73 15.37
CA SER A 241 13.52 7.10 16.05
C SER A 241 14.09 5.95 15.23
N LEU A 242 15.40 5.71 15.35
CA LEU A 242 16.06 4.50 14.84
C LEU A 242 16.28 3.50 15.96
N VAL A 243 15.95 2.26 15.66
CA VAL A 243 16.04 1.16 16.60
C VAL A 243 16.76 -0.01 15.95
N PHE A 244 17.70 -0.60 16.67
CA PHE A 244 18.42 -1.79 16.21
C PHE A 244 18.64 -2.80 17.33
N PRO A 245 18.68 -4.11 17.02
CA PRO A 245 18.88 -5.15 18.01
C PRO A 245 20.22 -5.02 18.75
N TYR A 246 20.24 -5.29 20.05
CA TYR A 246 21.50 -5.37 20.82
C TYR A 246 22.37 -6.53 20.34
N ASN A 247 21.74 -7.68 20.09
CA ASN A 247 22.36 -8.89 19.56
C ASN A 247 22.02 -9.05 18.08
N LYS A 248 23.04 -9.21 17.24
CA LYS A 248 22.93 -9.32 15.76
C LYS A 248 22.28 -10.62 15.28
N ASN A 249 22.02 -11.57 16.18
CA ASN A 249 21.33 -12.81 15.86
C ASN A 249 19.80 -12.66 15.82
N TYR A 250 19.27 -11.51 16.23
CA TYR A 250 17.82 -11.25 16.22
C TYR A 250 17.49 -10.22 15.16
N ASN A 251 16.92 -10.68 14.06
CA ASN A 251 16.57 -9.83 12.94
C ASN A 251 15.10 -9.35 13.01
N PHE A 252 14.87 -8.12 12.54
CA PHE A 252 13.55 -7.67 12.12
C PHE A 252 13.18 -8.33 10.79
N ILE A 253 11.90 -8.63 10.62
CA ILE A 253 11.34 -9.13 9.37
C ILE A 253 10.72 -7.99 8.55
N CYS A 254 10.41 -8.27 7.29
CA CYS A 254 9.59 -7.42 6.42
C CYS A 254 8.34 -8.19 5.98
N SER A 255 7.40 -7.49 5.34
CA SER A 255 6.23 -8.10 4.69
C SER A 255 5.94 -7.40 3.36
N ASP A 256 4.94 -7.91 2.65
CA ASP A 256 4.29 -7.24 1.53
C ASP A 256 3.43 -6.03 1.93
N PHE A 257 3.38 -5.70 3.22
CA PHE A 257 2.76 -4.49 3.76
C PHE A 257 3.56 -3.88 4.92
N PRO A 258 4.77 -3.35 4.66
CA PRO A 258 5.80 -3.17 5.68
C PRO A 258 5.66 -1.90 6.53
N VAL A 259 4.82 -0.94 6.13
CA VAL A 259 4.56 0.28 6.92
C VAL A 259 3.38 0.02 7.82
N VAL A 260 3.66 -0.32 9.08
CA VAL A 260 2.65 -0.79 10.03
C VAL A 260 2.30 0.30 11.02
N ILE A 261 1.02 0.50 11.29
CA ILE A 261 0.55 1.44 12.31
C ILE A 261 -0.21 0.70 13.41
N ASN A 262 0.09 1.01 14.67
CA ASN A 262 -0.54 0.44 15.85
C ASN A 262 -0.89 1.51 16.86
N TRP A 263 -1.87 1.21 17.72
CA TRP A 263 -2.09 1.96 18.95
C TRP A 263 -0.93 1.70 19.93
N THR A 264 -0.52 2.73 20.67
CA THR A 264 0.42 2.63 21.79
C THR A 264 -0.29 2.46 23.14
N VAL A 265 -1.62 2.53 23.13
CA VAL A 265 -2.50 2.36 24.29
C VAL A 265 -3.58 1.33 23.96
N PRO A 266 -4.17 0.65 24.97
CA PRO A 266 -5.31 -0.23 24.75
C PRO A 266 -6.47 0.53 24.12
N MET A 267 -7.02 0.00 23.03
CA MET A 267 -8.20 0.55 22.36
C MET A 267 -9.19 -0.57 21.99
N PRO A 268 -10.50 -0.29 21.96
CA PRO A 268 -11.49 -1.26 21.51
C PRO A 268 -11.21 -1.77 20.08
N PRO A 269 -11.44 -3.07 19.77
CA PRO A 269 -11.11 -3.66 18.47
C PRO A 269 -11.73 -2.98 17.23
N ILE A 270 -12.89 -2.33 17.42
CA ILE A 270 -13.62 -1.60 16.37
C ILE A 270 -12.87 -0.34 15.92
N ARG A 271 -12.03 0.23 16.79
CA ARG A 271 -11.34 1.49 16.51
C ARG A 271 -9.96 1.21 15.92
N LYS A 272 -9.82 1.45 14.62
CA LYS A 272 -8.56 1.25 13.90
C LYS A 272 -7.61 2.44 14.09
N PRO A 273 -6.29 2.20 14.22
CA PRO A 273 -5.31 3.27 14.31
C PRO A 273 -5.23 4.06 12.99
N GLY A 274 -4.98 5.37 13.09
CA GLY A 274 -4.87 6.28 11.96
C GLY A 274 -3.57 7.08 12.01
N PHE A 275 -2.96 7.34 10.86
CA PHE A 275 -1.64 7.99 10.78
C PHE A 275 -1.61 9.39 11.39
N GLY A 276 -2.74 10.09 11.44
CA GLY A 276 -2.87 11.42 12.05
C GLY A 276 -3.35 11.41 13.51
N LEU A 277 -3.56 10.25 14.12
CA LEU A 277 -4.09 10.15 15.48
C LEU A 277 -2.96 10.07 16.51
N ALA A 278 -3.15 10.72 17.66
CA ALA A 278 -2.29 10.54 18.83
C ALA A 278 -2.40 9.11 19.37
N ASN A 279 -1.47 8.72 20.24
CA ASN A 279 -1.30 7.39 20.81
C ASN A 279 -1.15 6.30 19.74
N THR A 280 -0.45 6.62 18.66
CA THR A 280 -0.13 5.65 17.61
C THR A 280 1.35 5.67 17.27
N CYS A 281 1.89 4.50 16.97
CA CYS A 281 3.24 4.34 16.45
C CYS A 281 3.21 3.78 15.03
N VAL A 282 4.12 4.26 14.19
CA VAL A 282 4.37 3.72 12.84
C VAL A 282 5.70 2.96 12.87
N LEU A 283 5.68 1.69 12.49
CA LEU A 283 6.83 0.81 12.41
C LEU A 283 7.20 0.62 10.94
N VAL A 284 8.46 0.85 10.60
CA VAL A 284 8.99 0.64 9.25
C VAL A 284 10.33 -0.06 9.35
N PRO A 285 10.42 -1.38 9.06
CA PRO A 285 11.70 -2.07 9.04
C PRO A 285 12.48 -1.53 7.83
N LEU A 286 13.70 -1.01 8.01
CA LEU A 286 14.53 -0.53 6.89
C LEU A 286 15.49 -1.60 6.38
N ALA A 287 15.91 -2.47 7.29
CA ALA A 287 16.79 -3.60 7.03
C ALA A 287 16.62 -4.62 8.16
N LYS A 288 17.20 -5.82 8.00
CA LYS A 288 17.17 -6.89 9.01
C LYS A 288 17.65 -6.46 10.39
N GLN A 289 18.54 -5.47 10.46
CA GLN A 289 19.09 -4.91 11.70
C GLN A 289 18.69 -3.46 11.97
N MET A 290 17.64 -2.93 11.33
CA MET A 290 17.22 -1.53 11.48
C MET A 290 15.71 -1.35 11.36
N LEU A 291 15.12 -0.68 12.34
CA LEU A 291 13.70 -0.30 12.39
C LEU A 291 13.58 1.20 12.59
N MET A 292 12.66 1.84 11.87
CA MET A 292 12.18 3.17 12.18
C MET A 292 10.88 3.10 12.98
N ILE A 293 10.76 3.95 14.00
CA ILE A 293 9.55 4.12 14.80
C ILE A 293 9.13 5.59 14.77
N GLY A 294 7.93 5.87 14.26
CA GLY A 294 7.36 7.21 14.21
C GLY A 294 6.24 7.39 15.24
N SER A 295 6.38 8.34 16.16
CA SER A 295 5.37 8.68 17.19
C SER A 295 5.23 10.19 17.32
N PHE A 296 4.09 10.69 17.80
CA PHE A 296 3.95 12.11 18.13
C PHE A 296 4.46 12.42 19.54
N GLU A 297 4.42 11.43 20.42
CA GLU A 297 4.62 11.53 21.86
C GLU A 297 6.05 11.22 22.28
N LEU A 298 6.72 10.32 21.55
CA LEU A 298 8.09 9.92 21.85
C LEU A 298 9.09 10.90 21.22
N PRO A 299 10.24 11.15 21.87
CA PRO A 299 11.31 11.93 21.27
C PRO A 299 11.98 11.18 20.11
N ARG A 300 12.71 11.93 19.28
CA ARG A 300 13.58 11.39 18.23
C ARG A 300 14.86 10.86 18.86
N LEU A 301 15.04 9.54 18.85
CA LEU A 301 16.16 8.84 19.47
C LEU A 301 16.79 7.80 18.53
N THR A 302 18.02 7.41 18.83
CA THR A 302 18.69 6.26 18.22
C THR A 302 19.15 5.33 19.33
N PHE A 303 18.62 4.10 19.41
CA PHE A 303 18.92 3.19 20.53
C PHE A 303 18.84 1.71 20.18
N ARG A 304 19.39 0.88 21.09
CA ARG A 304 19.38 -0.58 20.98
C ARG A 304 18.20 -1.19 21.73
N VAL A 305 17.71 -2.32 21.24
CA VAL A 305 16.58 -3.05 21.87
C VAL A 305 16.90 -4.51 22.17
N LEU A 306 16.16 -5.02 23.16
CA LEU A 306 16.20 -6.42 23.59
C LEU A 306 15.47 -7.35 22.61
N PRO A 307 15.75 -8.67 22.64
CA PRO A 307 15.08 -9.63 21.78
C PRO A 307 13.55 -9.64 21.91
N SER A 308 13.02 -9.42 23.12
CA SER A 308 11.57 -9.32 23.36
C SER A 308 10.89 -8.20 22.56
N PHE A 309 11.59 -7.07 22.37
CA PHE A 309 11.08 -5.98 21.54
C PHE A 309 11.12 -6.34 20.05
N VAL A 310 12.18 -7.01 19.59
CA VAL A 310 12.26 -7.54 18.21
C VAL A 310 11.12 -8.52 17.97
N ALA A 311 10.84 -9.42 18.91
CA ALA A 311 9.73 -10.35 18.87
C ALA A 311 8.36 -9.65 18.81
N LEU A 312 8.16 -8.58 19.58
CA LEU A 312 6.95 -7.76 19.51
C LEU A 312 6.77 -7.12 18.12
N VAL A 313 7.82 -6.47 17.61
CA VAL A 313 7.77 -5.81 16.29
C VAL A 313 7.50 -6.83 15.19
N ASN A 314 8.18 -7.97 15.21
CA ASN A 314 7.98 -9.03 14.22
C ASN A 314 6.55 -9.58 14.27
N ARG A 315 5.94 -9.73 15.45
CA ARG A 315 4.51 -10.08 15.58
C ARG A 315 3.62 -9.02 14.91
N LEU A 316 3.88 -7.74 15.15
CA LEU A 316 3.08 -6.65 14.59
C LEU A 316 3.22 -6.58 13.06
N ILE A 317 4.41 -6.80 12.52
CA ILE A 317 4.66 -6.89 11.07
C ILE A 317 3.96 -8.11 10.47
N ALA A 318 4.07 -9.27 11.12
CA ALA A 318 3.43 -10.50 10.67
C ALA A 318 1.91 -10.39 10.64
N ASN A 319 1.31 -9.79 11.67
CA ASN A 319 -0.14 -9.56 11.72
C ASN A 319 -0.63 -8.53 10.69
N ALA A 320 0.23 -7.60 10.28
CA ALA A 320 -0.12 -6.54 9.32
C ALA A 320 0.05 -6.97 7.86
N ALA A 321 0.86 -8.00 7.61
CA ALA A 321 1.10 -8.55 6.28
C ALA A 321 -0.20 -8.87 5.54
N ASP A 322 -0.11 -8.86 4.21
CA ASP A 322 -1.21 -9.26 3.34
C ASP A 322 -1.15 -10.77 3.10
N ARG A 323 -0.04 -11.24 2.53
CA ARG A 323 0.18 -12.65 2.23
C ARG A 323 1.60 -13.12 2.53
N PHE A 324 2.61 -12.27 2.36
CA PHE A 324 4.00 -12.67 2.38
C PHE A 324 4.77 -12.01 3.52
N LEU A 325 5.55 -12.82 4.24
CA LEU A 325 6.66 -12.34 5.06
C LEU A 325 7.97 -12.53 4.32
N PHE A 326 8.87 -11.57 4.47
CA PHE A 326 10.24 -11.63 3.97
C PHE A 326 11.19 -11.65 5.16
N LEU A 327 11.89 -12.76 5.32
CA LEU A 327 12.69 -13.10 6.48
C LEU A 327 14.18 -13.15 6.07
N PRO A 328 15.07 -12.54 6.86
CA PRO A 328 16.51 -12.65 6.61
C PRO A 328 17.04 -14.06 6.79
N ASP A 329 16.49 -14.79 7.75
CA ASP A 329 16.83 -16.16 8.06
C ASP A 329 15.59 -17.05 7.96
N GLU A 330 15.78 -18.37 7.96
CA GLU A 330 14.68 -19.32 7.83
C GLU A 330 13.67 -19.25 9.00
N ASP A 331 14.15 -18.75 10.15
CA ASP A 331 13.40 -18.59 11.39
C ASP A 331 13.49 -17.14 11.89
N PHE A 332 12.51 -16.74 12.70
CA PHE A 332 12.49 -15.46 13.38
C PHE A 332 11.72 -15.56 14.69
N ILE A 333 12.11 -14.72 15.65
CA ILE A 333 11.40 -14.63 16.92
C ILE A 333 10.17 -13.74 16.81
N TRP A 334 9.09 -14.14 17.49
CA TRP A 334 7.87 -13.34 17.62
C TRP A 334 7.25 -13.49 19.00
N LEU A 335 6.48 -12.50 19.43
CA LEU A 335 5.86 -12.49 20.76
C LEU A 335 4.48 -13.17 20.70
N LYS A 336 4.32 -14.27 21.44
CA LYS A 336 3.05 -15.01 21.52
C LYS A 336 1.99 -14.27 22.35
N ASP A 337 0.76 -14.76 22.29
CA ASP A 337 -0.37 -14.16 23.02
C ASP A 337 -0.17 -14.25 24.56
N ASP A 338 0.56 -15.26 25.02
CA ASP A 338 0.98 -15.47 26.42
C ASP A 338 2.25 -14.70 26.84
N GLN A 339 2.71 -13.76 26.01
CA GLN A 339 3.91 -12.94 26.22
C GLN A 339 5.25 -13.71 26.18
N THR A 340 5.25 -15.00 25.84
CA THR A 340 6.50 -15.74 25.65
C THR A 340 7.03 -15.59 24.21
N ILE A 341 8.33 -15.77 24.01
CA ILE A 341 8.95 -15.70 22.68
C ILE A 341 8.75 -17.05 21.99
N GLY A 342 8.20 -17.03 20.78
CA GLY A 342 8.08 -18.19 19.91
C GLY A 342 8.92 -18.09 18.64
N ASN A 343 8.90 -19.16 17.85
CA ASN A 343 9.57 -19.28 16.55
C ASN A 343 8.59 -19.33 15.36
N VAL A 344 9.11 -19.30 14.13
CA VAL A 344 8.28 -19.31 12.91
C VAL A 344 7.39 -20.53 12.79
N ASN A 345 7.82 -21.70 13.27
CA ASN A 345 7.04 -22.93 13.21
C ASN A 345 5.81 -22.85 14.12
N GLU A 346 5.95 -22.28 15.31
CA GLU A 346 4.80 -21.99 16.19
C GLU A 346 3.83 -20.98 15.55
N LEU A 347 4.33 -19.99 14.81
CA LEU A 347 3.48 -19.07 14.05
C LEU A 347 2.72 -19.78 12.93
N ILE A 348 3.41 -20.65 12.17
CA ILE A 348 2.82 -21.48 11.11
C ILE A 348 1.67 -22.30 11.68
N GLU A 349 1.89 -22.97 12.82
CA GLU A 349 0.86 -23.78 13.47
C GLU A 349 -0.33 -22.94 13.95
N ARG A 350 -0.09 -21.73 14.46
CA ARG A 350 -1.15 -20.78 14.81
C ARG A 350 -1.99 -20.39 13.59
N ILE A 351 -1.35 -20.11 12.45
CA ILE A 351 -2.03 -19.69 11.22
C ILE A 351 -2.85 -20.85 10.63
N LYS A 352 -2.30 -22.07 10.61
CA LYS A 352 -3.03 -23.28 10.18
C LYS A 352 -4.27 -23.51 11.05
N LYS A 353 -4.14 -23.38 12.37
CA LYS A 353 -5.28 -23.50 13.31
C LYS A 353 -6.38 -22.48 13.05
N LYS A 354 -6.04 -21.24 12.65
CA LYS A 354 -7.04 -20.24 12.25
C LYS A 354 -7.77 -20.62 10.97
N HIS A 355 -7.04 -21.05 9.94
CA HIS A 355 -7.62 -21.47 8.66
C HIS A 355 -8.56 -22.68 8.81
N VAL A 356 -8.22 -23.65 9.65
CA VAL A 356 -9.08 -24.82 9.93
C VAL A 356 -10.36 -24.43 10.67
N LYS A 357 -10.33 -23.37 11.49
CA LYS A 357 -11.48 -22.93 12.28
C LYS A 357 -12.40 -21.94 11.56
N GLY A 358 -12.09 -21.54 10.33
CA GLY A 358 -12.90 -20.56 9.59
C GLY A 358 -13.00 -19.19 10.27
N VAL A 359 -12.08 -18.86 11.18
CA VAL A 359 -12.08 -17.58 11.90
C VAL A 359 -11.12 -16.62 11.15
N PRO A 360 -11.59 -15.44 10.71
CA PRO A 360 -10.77 -14.48 9.98
C PRO A 360 -9.52 -13.98 10.75
#